data_AF-A0A433D809-F1
#
_entry.id   AF-A0A433D809-F1
#
_cell.length_a   1.000
_cell.length_b   1.000
_cell.length_c   1.000
_cell.angle_alpha   90.00
_cell.angle_beta   90.00
_cell.angle_gamma   90.00
#
_symmetry.space_group_name_H-M   'P 1'
#
loop_
_entity.id
_entity.type
_entity.pdbx_description
1 polymer ?
#
loop_
_entity_poly.entity_id
_entity_poly.type
_entity_poly.pdbx_seq_one_letter_code
_entity_poly.pdbx_strand_id
1 'polypeptide(L)'
;MIPSTKRTSGAFVHELTKKQKEEIANQKTWYCSDEAALSLHLKKLSLDGLEPYLVWIPPGNFRNRELIGEGGFAVVEKATVDFKDFRGLKIGEKVVALKNMMYDNFPTDSLKNEIYSFPV
;
A
#
# COMPACT_ATOMS: atom_id res chain seq x y z
N MET A 1 17.91 -35.64 -7.01
CA MET A 1 16.47 -35.42 -7.24
C MET A 1 16.00 -34.47 -6.14
N ILE A 2 15.87 -33.17 -6.44
CA ILE A 2 15.51 -32.14 -5.44
C ILE A 2 13.98 -32.13 -5.34
N PRO A 3 13.37 -32.24 -4.14
CA PRO A 3 11.93 -32.19 -4.03
C PRO A 3 11.46 -30.78 -4.38
N SER A 4 10.62 -30.68 -5.40
CA SER A 4 9.88 -29.47 -5.75
C SER A 4 8.90 -29.17 -4.62
N THR A 5 9.28 -28.25 -3.72
CA THR A 5 8.36 -27.65 -2.76
C THR A 5 7.29 -26.89 -3.54
N LYS A 6 6.10 -27.50 -3.66
CA LYS A 6 4.87 -26.80 -4.03
C LYS A 6 4.75 -25.56 -3.13
N ARG A 7 4.87 -24.37 -3.72
CA ARG A 7 4.49 -23.12 -3.06
C ARG A 7 2.98 -23.18 -2.85
N THR A 8 2.57 -23.59 -1.67
CA THR A 8 1.24 -23.28 -1.15
C THR A 8 1.15 -21.77 -1.12
N SER A 9 0.30 -21.20 -1.98
CA SER A 9 -0.16 -19.83 -1.88
C SER A 9 -0.72 -19.65 -0.48
N GLY A 10 0.08 -19.08 0.43
CA GLY A 10 -0.33 -18.86 1.80
C GLY A 10 -1.56 -17.98 1.79
N ALA A 11 -2.71 -18.55 2.17
CA ALA A 11 -3.89 -17.76 2.49
C ALA A 11 -3.47 -16.71 3.53
N PHE A 12 -3.80 -15.44 3.27
CA PHE A 12 -3.50 -14.36 4.23
C PHE A 12 -4.12 -14.73 5.59
N VAL A 13 -3.25 -14.93 6.59
CA VAL A 13 -3.62 -15.48 7.91
C VAL A 13 -4.38 -14.47 8.78
N HIS A 14 -4.42 -13.20 8.38
CA HIS A 14 -5.08 -12.13 9.13
C HIS A 14 -6.46 -11.81 8.56
N GLU A 15 -7.52 -12.18 9.27
CA GLU A 15 -8.87 -11.70 8.96
C GLU A 15 -9.11 -10.30 9.54
N LEU A 16 -9.62 -9.38 8.72
CA LEU A 16 -10.01 -8.04 9.18
C LEU A 16 -11.18 -8.12 10.18
N THR A 17 -11.00 -7.46 11.32
CA THR A 17 -12.10 -7.17 12.25
C THR A 17 -13.16 -6.28 11.60
N LYS A 18 -14.39 -6.28 12.13
CA LYS A 18 -15.48 -5.41 11.64
C LYS A 18 -15.08 -3.94 11.60
N LYS A 19 -14.41 -3.45 12.65
CA LYS A 19 -13.93 -2.07 12.75
C LYS A 19 -12.90 -1.73 11.67
N GLN A 20 -11.97 -2.63 11.38
CA GLN A 20 -10.98 -2.41 10.31
C GLN A 20 -11.64 -2.40 8.92
N LYS A 21 -12.62 -3.26 8.68
CA LYS A 21 -13.39 -3.26 7.41
C LYS A 21 -14.12 -1.93 7.20
N GLU A 22 -14.77 -1.41 8.24
CA GLU A 22 -15.46 -0.12 8.21
C GLU A 22 -14.47 1.03 7.95
N GLU A 23 -13.33 1.04 8.64
CA GLU A 23 -12.29 2.05 8.44
C GLU A 23 -11.73 2.06 7.00
N ILE A 24 -11.41 0.89 6.46
CA ILE A 24 -10.91 0.76 5.08
C ILE A 24 -11.98 1.22 4.09
N ALA A 25 -13.24 0.82 4.28
CA ALA A 25 -14.34 1.25 3.41
C ALA A 25 -14.51 2.78 3.40
N ASN A 26 -14.40 3.43 4.57
CA ASN A 26 -14.41 4.88 4.68
C ASN A 26 -13.23 5.51 3.93
N GLN A 27 -12.02 4.98 4.09
CA GLN A 27 -10.83 5.48 3.41
C GLN A 27 -10.90 5.29 1.88
N LYS A 28 -11.41 4.14 1.39
CA LYS A 28 -11.64 3.90 -0.04
C LYS A 28 -12.57 4.95 -0.63
N THR A 29 -13.61 5.33 0.11
CA THR A 29 -14.54 6.40 -0.26
C THR A 29 -13.85 7.76 -0.27
N TRP A 30 -13.09 8.08 0.78
CA TRP A 30 -12.50 9.42 0.97
C TRP A 30 -11.34 9.74 0.03
N TYR A 31 -10.52 8.74 -0.32
CA TYR A 31 -9.34 8.97 -1.16
C TYR A 31 -9.60 8.72 -2.64
N CYS A 32 -10.87 8.53 -3.03
CA CYS A 32 -11.27 8.18 -4.39
C CYS A 32 -10.43 7.02 -4.93
N SER A 33 -10.40 5.92 -4.18
CA SER A 33 -9.54 4.78 -4.48
C SER A 33 -9.83 4.22 -5.87
N ASP A 34 -8.80 4.11 -6.71
CA ASP A 34 -8.90 3.48 -8.03
C ASP A 34 -8.79 1.96 -7.86
N GLU A 35 -9.89 1.34 -7.45
CA GLU A 35 -9.98 -0.10 -7.20
C GLU A 35 -9.69 -0.92 -8.47
N ALA A 36 -10.01 -0.39 -9.66
CA ALA A 36 -9.74 -1.08 -10.92
C ALA A 36 -8.24 -1.12 -11.21
N ALA A 37 -7.53 0.00 -11.03
CA ALA A 37 -6.08 0.04 -11.16
C ALA A 37 -5.40 -0.82 -10.09
N LEU A 38 -5.87 -0.78 -8.84
CA LEU A 38 -5.37 -1.60 -7.74
C LEU A 38 -5.52 -3.09 -8.06
N SER A 39 -6.72 -3.54 -8.42
CA SER A 39 -7.00 -4.95 -8.73
C SER A 39 -6.16 -5.44 -9.92
N LEU A 40 -6.04 -4.62 -10.97
CA LEU A 40 -5.18 -4.94 -12.12
C LEU A 40 -3.70 -5.07 -11.73
N HIS A 41 -3.20 -4.17 -10.89
CA HIS A 41 -1.83 -4.18 -10.43
C HIS A 41 -1.54 -5.39 -9.52
N LEU A 42 -2.42 -5.67 -8.55
CA LEU A 42 -2.28 -6.82 -7.66
C LEU A 42 -2.35 -8.15 -8.41
N LYS A 43 -3.23 -8.28 -9.41
CA LYS A 43 -3.28 -9.47 -10.27
C LYS A 43 -1.97 -9.71 -11.02
N LYS A 44 -1.34 -8.65 -11.55
CA LYS A 44 -0.01 -8.77 -12.22
C LYS A 44 1.06 -9.28 -11.26
N LEU A 45 0.96 -8.92 -9.97
CA LEU A 45 1.89 -9.35 -8.93
C LEU A 45 1.50 -10.70 -8.28
N SER A 46 0.38 -11.32 -8.67
CA SER A 46 -0.20 -12.50 -8.00
C SER A 46 -0.47 -12.26 -6.51
N LEU A 47 -0.98 -11.07 -6.17
CA LEU A 47 -1.28 -10.60 -4.81
C LEU A 47 -2.74 -10.12 -4.67
N ASP A 48 -3.67 -10.67 -5.46
CA ASP A 48 -5.09 -10.29 -5.47
C ASP A 48 -5.76 -10.39 -4.08
N GLY A 49 -5.30 -11.31 -3.23
CA GLY A 49 -5.77 -11.44 -1.84
C GLY A 49 -5.54 -10.21 -0.95
N LEU A 50 -4.70 -9.24 -1.36
CA LEU A 50 -4.46 -8.00 -0.62
C LEU A 50 -5.49 -6.90 -0.90
N GLU A 51 -6.30 -7.02 -1.95
CA GLU A 51 -7.26 -5.98 -2.37
C GLU A 51 -8.20 -5.52 -1.25
N PRO A 52 -8.71 -6.39 -0.35
CA PRO A 52 -9.55 -5.97 0.78
C PRO A 52 -8.82 -5.15 1.85
N TYR A 53 -7.49 -5.16 1.86
CA TYR A 53 -6.64 -4.59 2.92
C TYR A 53 -6.00 -3.27 2.52
N LEU A 54 -6.09 -2.89 1.25
CA LEU A 54 -5.37 -1.75 0.68
C LEU A 54 -6.35 -0.66 0.23
N VAL A 55 -5.87 0.58 0.33
CA VAL A 55 -6.50 1.77 -0.24
C VAL A 55 -5.51 2.32 -1.25
N TRP A 56 -5.92 2.43 -2.51
CA TRP A 56 -5.05 2.92 -3.56
C TRP A 56 -5.24 4.41 -3.76
N ILE A 57 -4.17 5.18 -3.56
CA ILE A 57 -4.19 6.62 -3.81
C ILE A 57 -3.30 6.89 -5.02
N PRO A 58 -3.86 7.39 -6.15
CA PRO A 58 -3.06 7.75 -7.32
C PRO A 58 -1.92 8.71 -6.95
N PRO A 59 -0.69 8.51 -7.44
CA PRO A 59 0.45 9.36 -7.10
C PRO A 59 0.21 10.86 -7.34
N GLY A 60 -0.56 11.21 -8.38
CA GLY A 60 -0.91 12.61 -8.68
C GLY A 60 -1.73 13.32 -7.60
N ASN A 61 -2.32 12.59 -6.64
CA ASN A 61 -3.14 13.17 -5.56
C ASN A 61 -2.30 13.64 -4.36
N PHE A 62 -1.00 13.34 -4.32
CA PHE A 62 -0.10 13.83 -3.28
C PHE A 62 0.56 15.14 -3.69
N ARG A 63 0.33 16.19 -2.90
CA ARG A 63 0.83 17.56 -3.11
C ARG A 63 1.77 17.98 -1.97
N ASN A 64 2.44 19.12 -2.16
CA ASN A 64 3.40 19.68 -1.18
C ASN A 64 4.45 18.66 -0.73
N ARG A 65 5.04 17.96 -1.71
CA ARG A 65 6.04 16.93 -1.42
C ARG A 65 7.35 17.58 -1.00
N GLU A 66 7.88 17.16 0.12
CA GLU A 66 9.11 17.66 0.71
C GLU A 66 9.94 16.48 1.23
N LEU A 67 11.22 16.40 0.86
CA LEU A 67 12.13 15.40 1.42
C LEU A 67 12.30 15.63 2.92
N ILE A 68 11.98 14.64 3.74
CA ILE A 68 12.15 14.73 5.21
C ILE A 68 13.15 13.72 5.77
N GLY A 69 13.59 12.76 4.97
CA GLY A 69 14.60 11.81 5.38
C GLY A 69 15.02 10.90 4.24
N GLU A 70 16.23 10.38 4.35
CA GLU A 70 16.81 9.43 3.42
C GLU A 70 17.59 8.38 4.21
N GLY A 71 17.41 7.11 3.85
CA GLY A 71 18.21 6.01 4.37
C GLY A 71 18.67 5.11 3.23
N GLY A 72 19.47 4.09 3.53
CA GLY A 72 20.08 3.23 2.50
C GLY A 72 19.10 2.42 1.63
N PHE A 73 17.80 2.44 1.93
CA PHE A 73 16.79 1.64 1.23
C PHE A 73 15.62 2.45 0.67
N ALA A 74 15.42 3.68 1.16
CA ALA A 74 14.25 4.47 0.83
C ALA A 74 14.48 5.96 1.07
N VAL A 75 13.78 6.75 0.27
CA VAL A 75 13.59 8.19 0.43
C VAL A 75 12.23 8.40 1.10
N VAL A 76 12.18 9.23 2.13
CA VAL A 76 10.93 9.57 2.82
C VAL A 76 10.58 11.01 2.54
N GLU A 77 9.42 11.23 1.93
CA GLU A 77 8.87 12.55 1.65
C GLU A 77 7.65 12.81 2.56
N LYS A 78 7.54 14.02 3.10
CA LYS A 78 6.28 14.53 3.63
C LYS A 78 5.41 14.94 2.45
N ALA A 79 4.13 14.59 2.48
CA ALA A 79 3.17 15.03 1.49
C ALA A 79 1.83 15.35 2.15
N THR A 80 0.98 16.07 1.43
CA THR A 80 -0.42 16.30 1.78
C THR A 80 -1.30 15.57 0.78
N VAL A 81 -2.33 14.90 1.27
CA VAL A 81 -3.38 14.29 0.45
C VAL A 81 -4.73 14.83 0.87
N ASP A 82 -5.57 15.15 -0.12
CA ASP A 82 -6.93 15.61 0.14
C ASP A 82 -7.87 14.41 0.27
N PHE A 83 -8.78 14.48 1.24
CA PHE A 83 -9.92 13.58 1.28
C PHE A 83 -11.16 14.31 0.74
N LYS A 84 -11.90 13.60 -0.10
CA LYS A 84 -13.07 14.08 -0.82
C LYS A 84 -14.31 13.31 -0.38
N ASP A 85 -15.47 13.94 -0.46
CA ASP A 85 -16.72 13.23 -0.30
C ASP A 85 -17.04 12.39 -1.56
N PHE A 86 -18.14 11.65 -1.51
CA PHE A 86 -18.64 10.84 -2.63
C PHE A 86 -18.99 11.66 -3.89
N ARG A 87 -19.08 12.99 -3.79
CA ARG A 87 -19.32 13.92 -4.90
C ARG A 87 -18.02 14.50 -5.46
N GLY A 88 -16.87 14.13 -4.92
CA GLY A 88 -15.56 14.64 -5.30
C GLY A 88 -15.21 16.01 -4.71
N LEU A 89 -16.02 16.53 -3.78
CA LEU A 89 -15.73 17.80 -3.09
C LEU A 89 -14.72 17.56 -1.99
N LYS A 90 -13.67 18.37 -1.94
CA LYS A 90 -12.68 18.33 -0.86
C LYS A 90 -13.36 18.63 0.48
N ILE A 91 -13.24 17.71 1.42
CA ILE A 91 -13.76 17.82 2.79
C ILE A 91 -12.64 17.97 3.83
N GLY A 92 -11.38 17.75 3.44
CA GLY A 92 -10.22 18.09 4.24
C GLY A 92 -8.92 17.57 3.65
N GLU A 93 -7.86 17.59 4.45
CA GLU A 93 -6.52 17.19 4.05
C GLU A 93 -5.76 16.49 5.18
N LYS A 94 -4.88 15.56 4.82
CA LYS A 94 -4.04 14.80 5.73
C LYS A 94 -2.58 14.96 5.33
N VAL A 95 -1.72 15.23 6.31
CA VAL A 95 -0.27 15.14 6.14
C VAL A 95 0.14 13.68 6.32
N VAL A 96 0.92 13.17 5.39
CA VAL A 96 1.39 11.78 5.33
C VAL A 96 2.89 11.73 5.05
N ALA A 97 3.51 10.59 5.34
CA ALA A 97 4.84 10.26 4.91
C ALA A 97 4.76 9.27 3.74
N LEU A 98 5.43 9.58 2.63
CA LEU A 98 5.61 8.71 1.47
C LEU A 98 6.99 8.06 1.57
N LYS A 99 7.04 6.73 1.69
CA LYS A 99 8.29 5.96 1.68
C LYS A 99 8.50 5.42 0.26
N ASN A 100 9.35 6.08 -0.51
CA ASN A 100 9.72 5.67 -1.86
C ASN A 100 10.94 4.75 -1.78
N MET A 101 10.79 3.50 -2.22
CA MET A 101 11.89 2.53 -2.20
C MET A 101 12.89 2.84 -3.32
N MET A 102 14.19 2.83 -3.03
CA MET A 102 15.23 3.22 -4.01
C MET A 102 15.51 2.16 -5.10
N TYR A 103 15.03 0.92 -4.94
CA TYR A 103 15.36 -0.19 -5.82
C TYR A 103 14.31 -0.39 -6.93
N ASP A 104 14.28 0.52 -7.90
CA ASP A 104 13.36 0.43 -9.04
C ASP A 104 13.75 -0.59 -10.12
N ASN A 105 14.85 -1.35 -9.96
CA ASN A 105 15.30 -2.30 -10.98
C ASN A 105 15.14 -3.79 -10.63
N PHE A 106 14.89 -4.19 -9.38
CA PHE A 106 14.59 -5.59 -9.03
C PHE A 106 13.79 -5.68 -7.71
N PRO A 107 12.55 -6.20 -7.72
CA PRO A 107 11.81 -6.44 -6.50
C PRO A 107 12.21 -7.79 -5.93
N THR A 108 13.40 -7.94 -5.31
CA THR A 108 13.78 -9.29 -4.84
C THR A 108 14.12 -9.49 -3.38
N ASP A 109 14.84 -8.65 -2.63
CA ASP A 109 15.29 -9.12 -1.29
C ASP A 109 15.02 -8.17 -0.13
N SER A 110 14.98 -6.86 -0.34
CA SER A 110 14.83 -5.89 0.76
C SER A 110 13.41 -5.86 1.38
N LEU A 111 12.36 -5.97 0.55
CA LEU A 111 10.97 -6.05 1.03
C LEU A 111 10.67 -7.36 1.76
N LYS A 112 11.34 -8.46 1.37
CA LYS A 112 11.24 -9.73 2.11
C LYS A 112 11.83 -9.57 3.50
N ASN A 113 12.97 -8.89 3.63
CA ASN A 113 13.62 -8.69 4.94
C ASN A 113 12.81 -7.82 5.90
N GLU A 114 11.97 -6.90 5.41
CA GLU A 114 11.09 -6.09 6.28
C GLU A 114 9.93 -6.91 6.88
N ILE A 115 9.49 -7.99 6.22
CA ILE A 115 8.45 -8.91 6.75
C ILE A 115 9.02 -9.86 7.82
N TYR A 116 10.31 -10.19 7.76
CA TYR A 116 10.96 -11.14 8.68
C TYR A 116 11.65 -10.49 9.90
N SER A 117 11.63 -9.17 10.03
CA SER A 117 12.37 -8.46 11.09
C SER A 117 11.53 -8.04 12.30
N PHE A 118 10.38 -8.67 12.56
CA PHE A 118 9.78 -8.61 13.89
C PHE A 118 10.47 -9.65 14.79
N PRO A 119 11.36 -9.25 15.71
CA PRO A 119 11.84 -10.18 16.72
C PRO A 119 10.68 -10.58 17.62
N VAL A 120 10.49 -11.89 17.79
CA VAL A 120 9.85 -12.48 18.97
C VAL A 120 10.82 -12.34 20.13
#